data_AF-A0A925WT85-F1
#
_entry.id   AF-A0A925WT85-F1
#
_cell.length_a   1.000
_cell.length_b   1.000
_cell.length_c   1.000
_cell.angle_alpha   90.00
_cell.angle_beta   90.00
_cell.angle_gamma   90.00
#
_symmetry.space_group_name_H-M   'P 1'
#
loop_
_entity.id
_entity.type
_entity.pdbx_description
1 polymer ?
#
loop_
_entity_poly.entity_id
_entity_poly.type
_entity_poly.pdbx_seq_one_letter_code
_entity_poly.pdbx_strand_id
1 'polypeptide(L)'
;MPAYQHFQQAKNAQPLPMSQQVGACITCSYWAVDAPRPEEEVEMVGLCVQPQLKDFALIVSGSSACNHWHEQLNAGPAAKAYAEAQA
;
A
#
# COMPACT_ATOMS: atom_id res chain seq x y z
N MET A 1 -35.41 -18.17 6.59
CA MET A 1 -34.94 -16.82 6.23
C MET A 1 -33.43 -16.91 6.02
N PRO A 2 -32.90 -16.35 4.93
CA PRO A 2 -31.62 -16.78 4.37
C PRO A 2 -30.49 -16.21 5.22
N ALA A 3 -29.61 -17.07 5.74
CA ALA A 3 -28.46 -16.70 6.55
C ALA A 3 -27.64 -15.53 5.94
N TYR A 4 -27.60 -15.44 4.61
CA TYR A 4 -26.98 -14.36 3.84
C TYR A 4 -27.46 -12.94 4.20
N GLN A 5 -28.76 -12.75 4.49
CA GLN A 5 -29.28 -11.43 4.84
C GLN A 5 -28.77 -10.97 6.22
N HIS A 6 -28.60 -11.90 7.15
CA HIS A 6 -28.05 -11.61 8.48
C HIS A 6 -26.57 -11.21 8.42
N PHE A 7 -25.77 -11.86 7.57
CA PHE A 7 -24.35 -11.49 7.39
C PHE A 7 -24.16 -10.11 6.77
N GLN A 8 -24.99 -9.74 5.78
CA GLN A 8 -24.91 -8.40 5.19
C GLN A 8 -25.35 -7.32 6.18
N GLN A 9 -26.39 -7.56 6.98
CA GLN A 9 -26.81 -6.64 8.03
C GLN A 9 -25.72 -6.45 9.09
N ALA A 10 -25.04 -7.53 9.52
CA ALA A 10 -23.92 -7.45 10.46
C ALA A 10 -22.73 -6.67 9.89
N LYS A 11 -22.37 -6.90 8.62
CA LYS A 11 -21.32 -6.15 7.92
C LYS A 11 -21.63 -4.65 7.86
N ASN A 12 -22.89 -4.29 7.61
CA ASN A 12 -23.30 -2.90 7.48
C ASN A 12 -23.55 -2.21 8.84
N ALA A 13 -23.78 -2.99 9.90
CA ALA A 13 -24.00 -2.47 11.25
C ALA A 13 -22.72 -1.99 11.94
N GLN A 14 -21.56 -2.50 11.51
CA GLN A 14 -20.26 -1.98 11.94
C GLN A 14 -19.74 -1.01 10.87
N PRO A 15 -19.66 0.30 11.16
CA PRO A 15 -18.95 1.21 10.27
C PRO A 15 -17.50 0.73 10.21
N LEU A 16 -17.06 0.29 9.03
CA LEU A 16 -15.64 0.05 8.80
C LEU A 16 -14.91 1.37 9.10
N PRO A 17 -13.79 1.33 9.84
CA PRO A 17 -12.99 2.53 10.02
C PRO A 17 -12.72 3.12 8.64
N MET A 18 -12.87 4.44 8.51
CA MET A 18 -12.59 5.10 7.24
C MET A 18 -11.23 4.63 6.73
N SER A 19 -11.17 4.21 5.47
CA SER A 19 -9.94 3.71 4.89
C SER A 19 -8.88 4.79 5.09
N GLN A 20 -7.85 4.46 5.87
CA GLN A 20 -6.63 5.25 5.91
C GLN A 20 -6.17 5.47 4.47
N GLN A 21 -5.53 6.61 4.21
CA GLN A 21 -5.03 6.96 2.89
C GLN A 21 -4.27 5.77 2.29
N VAL A 22 -4.76 5.27 1.16
CA VAL A 22 -4.08 4.22 0.40
C VAL A 22 -3.00 4.89 -0.43
N GLY A 23 -1.80 4.35 -0.40
CA GLY A 23 -0.71 4.85 -1.23
C GLY A 23 0.19 3.72 -1.74
N ALA A 24 0.89 4.02 -2.83
CA ALA A 24 1.74 3.07 -3.53
C ALA A 24 3.09 2.84 -2.81
N CYS A 25 3.63 1.64 -2.93
CA CYS A 25 4.91 1.24 -2.33
C CYS A 25 6.07 2.08 -2.87
N ILE A 26 6.03 2.47 -4.14
CA ILE A 26 7.03 3.33 -4.79
C ILE A 26 7.22 4.70 -4.11
N THR A 27 6.18 5.21 -3.44
CA THR A 27 6.23 6.44 -2.64
C THR A 27 6.14 6.18 -1.13
N CYS A 28 6.33 4.93 -0.70
CA CYS A 28 6.23 4.52 0.70
C CYS A 28 7.60 4.45 1.37
N SER A 29 7.73 5.08 2.54
CA SER A 29 8.94 5.05 3.36
C SER A 29 9.31 3.65 3.89
N TYR A 30 8.35 2.71 3.89
CA TYR A 30 8.56 1.33 4.33
C TYR A 30 8.95 0.38 3.21
N TRP A 31 9.15 0.87 1.98
CA TRP A 31 9.57 0.03 0.85
C TRP A 31 11.09 0.03 0.72
N ALA A 32 11.70 -1.09 1.09
CA ALA A 32 13.14 -1.30 1.05
C ALA A 32 13.54 -2.07 -0.23
N VAL A 33 14.39 -1.48 -1.06
CA VAL A 33 14.93 -2.06 -2.29
C VAL A 33 16.45 -2.09 -2.24
N ASP A 34 17.07 -3.20 -2.63
CA ASP A 34 18.52 -3.43 -2.56
C ASP A 34 19.32 -2.84 -3.74
N ALA A 35 18.72 -1.95 -4.54
CA ALA A 35 19.37 -1.36 -5.71
C ALA A 35 19.28 0.18 -5.69
N PRO A 36 20.26 0.89 -6.30
CA PRO A 36 20.09 2.29 -6.61
C PRO A 36 18.84 2.43 -7.47
N ARG A 37 17.90 3.25 -6.99
CA ARG A 37 16.58 3.43 -7.61
C ARG A 37 16.73 3.88 -9.06
N PRO A 38 16.46 3.00 -10.06
CA PRO A 38 16.47 3.35 -11.47
C PRO A 38 15.27 4.25 -11.79
N GLU A 39 15.24 4.83 -12.98
CA GLU A 39 14.12 5.69 -13.43
C GLU A 39 12.77 4.95 -13.47
N GLU A 40 12.77 3.61 -13.54
CA GLU A 40 11.58 2.76 -13.59
C GLU A 40 11.42 1.91 -12.31
N GLU A 41 11.03 2.55 -11.20
CA GLU A 41 10.83 1.89 -9.91
C GLU A 41 9.49 1.10 -9.81
N VAL A 42 8.58 1.26 -10.77
CA VAL A 42 7.18 0.73 -10.68
C VAL A 42 7.14 -0.80 -10.62
N GLU A 43 7.93 -1.45 -11.46
CA GLU A 43 8.01 -2.92 -11.56
C GLU A 43 9.08 -3.52 -10.62
N MET A 44 9.84 -2.68 -9.92
CA MET A 44 10.81 -3.16 -8.96
C MET A 44 10.12 -3.85 -7.80
N VAL A 45 10.78 -4.89 -7.30
CA VAL A 45 10.32 -5.64 -6.14
C VAL A 45 11.22 -5.32 -4.96
N GLY A 46 10.59 -5.08 -3.81
CA GLY A 46 11.27 -4.77 -2.56
C GLY A 46 10.57 -5.39 -1.36
N LEU A 47 11.22 -5.31 -0.21
CA LEU A 47 10.68 -5.78 1.06
C LEU A 47 9.87 -4.67 1.74
N CYS A 48 8.68 -5.01 2.24
CA CYS A 48 7.93 -4.14 3.14
C CYS A 48 8.46 -4.29 4.57
N VAL A 49 8.99 -3.20 5.13
CA VAL A 49 9.54 -3.15 6.50
C VAL A 49 8.63 -2.43 7.49
N GLN A 50 7.33 -2.29 7.18
CA GLN A 50 6.36 -1.64 8.06
C GLN A 50 6.31 -2.37 9.41
N PRO A 51 6.35 -1.68 10.58
CA PRO A 51 6.61 -2.33 11.87
C PRO A 51 5.64 -3.43 12.30
N GLN A 52 4.37 -3.35 11.90
CA GLN A 52 3.31 -4.32 12.19
C GLN A 52 3.25 -5.45 11.14
N LEU A 53 3.86 -5.26 9.98
CA LEU A 53 3.83 -6.20 8.86
C LEU A 53 5.18 -6.89 8.58
N LYS A 54 6.28 -6.38 9.14
CA LYS A 54 7.64 -6.87 8.90
C LYS A 54 7.82 -8.36 9.19
N ASP A 55 7.07 -8.90 10.16
CA ASP A 55 7.15 -10.32 10.56
C ASP A 55 6.61 -11.26 9.47
N PHE A 56 5.82 -10.73 8.53
CA PHE A 56 5.34 -11.48 7.36
C PHE A 56 6.32 -11.43 6.18
N ALA A 57 7.39 -10.63 6.27
CA ALA A 57 8.41 -10.47 5.23
C ALA A 57 7.81 -10.27 3.82
N LEU A 58 6.83 -9.36 3.70
CA LEU A 58 6.09 -9.17 2.46
C LEU A 58 7.00 -8.64 1.35
N ILE A 59 7.00 -9.35 0.22
CA ILE A 59 7.68 -8.97 -1.01
C ILE A 59 6.65 -8.27 -1.90
N VAL A 60 6.88 -6.99 -2.23
CA VAL A 60 5.92 -6.12 -2.92
C VAL A 60 6.55 -5.37 -4.08
N SER A 61 5.79 -5.14 -5.15
CA SER A 61 6.21 -4.28 -6.25
C SER A 61 6.06 -2.80 -5.88
N GLY A 62 6.75 -1.90 -6.58
CA GLY A 62 6.54 -0.45 -6.45
C GLY A 62 5.09 -0.03 -6.74
N SER A 63 4.43 -0.70 -7.68
CA SER A 63 3.02 -0.53 -8.03
C SER A 63 2.02 -1.11 -7.01
N SER A 64 2.48 -1.89 -6.03
CA SER A 64 1.60 -2.38 -4.95
C SER A 64 1.14 -1.22 -4.07
N ALA A 65 -0.02 -1.33 -3.43
CA ALA A 65 -0.55 -0.29 -2.55
C ALA A 65 -1.17 -0.88 -1.28
N CYS A 66 -1.11 -0.12 -0.19
CA CYS A 66 -1.79 -0.48 1.05
C CYS A 66 -2.27 0.74 1.83
N ASN A 67 -3.11 0.49 2.84
CA ASN A 67 -3.64 1.49 3.76
C ASN A 67 -2.72 1.77 4.96
N HIS A 68 -1.58 1.08 5.09
CA HIS A 68 -0.51 1.37 6.06
C HIS A 68 0.63 2.19 5.42
N TRP A 69 0.31 2.92 4.35
CA TRP A 69 1.23 3.75 3.61
C TRP A 69 1.71 4.94 4.44
N HIS A 70 3.00 5.27 4.30
CA HIS A 70 3.57 6.48 4.88
C HIS A 70 4.48 7.12 3.84
N GLU A 71 4.19 8.39 3.53
CA GLU A 71 4.87 9.12 2.46
C GLU A 71 6.39 9.15 2.63
N GLN A 72 7.09 8.84 1.54
CA GLN A 72 8.52 9.10 1.43
C GLN A 72 8.74 10.44 0.72
N LEU A 73 9.13 11.46 1.50
CA LEU A 73 9.36 12.82 1.00
C LEU A 73 10.39 12.92 -0.13
N ASN A 74 11.39 12.03 -0.10
CA ASN A 74 12.48 11.97 -1.07
C ASN A 74 12.21 11.01 -2.24
N ALA A 75 10.96 10.61 -2.48
CA ALA A 75 10.62 9.84 -3.68
C ALA A 75 10.95 10.62 -4.96
N GLY A 76 11.48 9.93 -5.97
CA GLY A 76 11.85 10.53 -7.24
C GLY A 76 10.65 11.12 -8.00
N PRO A 77 10.89 11.98 -8.99
CA PRO A 77 9.81 12.62 -9.77
C PRO A 77 8.93 11.60 -10.51
N ALA A 78 9.50 10.51 -11.04
CA ALA A 78 8.74 9.44 -11.69
C ALA A 78 7.80 8.71 -10.71
N ALA A 79 8.26 8.44 -9.48
CA ALA A 79 7.46 7.83 -8.42
C ALA A 79 6.28 8.71 -8.00
N LYS A 80 6.50 10.03 -7.90
CA LYS A 80 5.44 11.00 -7.59
C LYS A 80 4.40 11.08 -8.71
N ALA A 81 4.85 11.16 -9.97
CA ALA A 81 3.96 11.15 -11.13
C ALA A 81 3.10 9.87 -11.20
N TYR A 82 3.67 8.72 -10.87
CA TYR A 82 2.90 7.47 -10.76
C TYR A 82 1.82 7.57 -9.67
N ALA A 83 2.17 8.03 -8.48
CA ALA A 83 1.22 8.14 -7.37
C ALA A 83 0.07 9.13 -7.67
N GLU A 84 0.37 10.26 -8.31
CA GLU A 84 -0.64 11.23 -8.76
C GLU A 84 -1.58 10.67 -9.82
N ALA A 85 -1.09 9.81 -10.72
CA ALA A 85 -1.91 9.16 -11.74
C ALA A 85 -2.86 8.08 -11.18
N GLN A 86 -2.65 7.63 -9.95
CA GLN A 86 -3.44 6.57 -9.29
C GLN A 86 -4.33 7.10 -8.15
N ALA A 87 -4.26 8.40 -7.85
CA ALA A 87 -5.08 9.10 -6.85
C ALA A 87 -6.45 9.49 -7.42
#